data_AF-A0A355UHG0-F1
#
_entry.id   AF-A0A355UHG0-F1
#
_cell.length_a   1.000
_cell.length_b   1.000
_cell.length_c   1.000
_cell.angle_alpha   90.00
_cell.angle_beta   90.00
_cell.angle_gamma   90.00
#
_symmetry.space_group_name_H-M   'P 1'
#
loop_
_entity.id
_entity.type
_entity.pdbx_description
1 polymer ?
#
loop_
_entity_poly.entity_id
_entity_poly.type
_entity_poly.pdbx_seq_one_letter_code
_entity_poly.pdbx_strand_id
1 'polypeptide(L)'
;MIKDKFFKGKNLAILSGGGDTSAINASIDSIRNRASMLGYRVFGIRQGWKGLLGDGDIVDLTDQPYDGYYGGSALRSSRTNPFTKSKDTNEDRVSQILRNIKRYKIDVLVTIGGDDTN
;
A
#
# COMPACT_ATOMS: atom_id res chain seq x y z
N MET A 1 2.12 -25.81 -5.95
CA MET A 1 2.50 -24.48 -6.48
C MET A 1 1.63 -24.16 -7.69
N ILE A 2 1.15 -22.93 -7.80
CA ILE A 2 0.39 -22.47 -8.98
C ILE A 2 1.38 -22.42 -10.15
N LYS A 3 1.11 -23.17 -11.23
CA LYS A 3 2.02 -23.25 -12.38
C LYS A 3 1.96 -21.98 -13.24
N ASP A 4 0.81 -21.32 -13.27
CA ASP A 4 0.57 -20.13 -14.08
C ASP A 4 0.59 -18.85 -13.23
N LYS A 5 1.54 -17.97 -13.52
CA LYS A 5 1.62 -16.63 -12.92
C LYS A 5 0.74 -15.65 -13.70
N PHE A 6 -0.57 -15.74 -13.51
CA PHE A 6 -1.59 -14.97 -14.24
C PHE A 6 -1.32 -13.45 -14.30
N PHE A 7 -0.68 -12.90 -13.26
CA PHE A 7 -0.42 -11.47 -13.15
C PHE A 7 1.06 -11.10 -13.29
N LYS A 8 1.86 -11.96 -13.94
CA LYS A 8 3.27 -11.66 -14.23
C LYS A 8 3.39 -10.31 -14.96
N GLY A 9 4.22 -9.42 -14.42
CA GLY A 9 4.44 -8.08 -14.97
C GLY A 9 3.45 -7.01 -14.49
N LYS A 10 2.56 -7.36 -13.56
CA LYS A 10 1.65 -6.43 -12.87
C LYS A 10 2.17 -6.08 -11.48
N ASN A 11 1.92 -4.85 -11.04
CA ASN A 11 2.30 -4.37 -9.72
C ASN A 11 1.07 -4.16 -8.84
N LEU A 12 1.12 -4.72 -7.63
CA LEU A 12 0.12 -4.53 -6.58
C LEU A 12 0.75 -3.76 -5.44
N ALA A 13 0.09 -2.71 -4.94
CA ALA A 13 0.51 -1.97 -3.77
C ALA A 13 -0.49 -2.13 -2.62
N ILE A 14 0.01 -2.23 -1.39
CA ILE A 14 -0.78 -2.38 -0.17
C ILE A 14 -0.54 -1.18 0.73
N LEU A 15 -1.60 -0.59 1.27
CA LEU A 15 -1.51 0.43 2.31
C LEU A 15 -2.47 0.12 3.47
N SER A 16 -2.11 0.55 4.67
CA SER A 16 -3.00 0.59 5.82
C SER A 16 -3.25 2.02 6.29
N GLY A 17 -4.50 2.42 6.46
CA GLY A 17 -4.90 3.74 6.92
C GLY A 17 -5.76 3.69 8.18
N GLY A 18 -5.99 4.86 8.80
CA GLY A 18 -6.86 4.97 9.96
C GLY A 18 -6.25 4.45 11.26
N GLY A 19 -7.07 3.84 12.10
CA GLY A 19 -6.65 3.24 13.38
C GLY A 19 -6.10 1.84 13.20
N ASP A 20 -5.08 1.52 13.98
CA ASP A 20 -4.41 0.23 13.95
C ASP A 20 -5.22 -0.87 14.66
N THR A 21 -5.16 -2.09 14.14
CA THR A 21 -5.73 -3.29 14.77
C THR A 21 -4.74 -4.45 14.70
N SER A 22 -4.91 -5.46 15.54
CA SER A 22 -4.07 -6.68 15.52
C SER A 22 -4.18 -7.48 14.22
N ALA A 23 -5.20 -7.24 13.39
CA ALA A 23 -5.43 -7.99 12.15
C ALA A 23 -4.70 -7.43 10.92
N ILE A 24 -4.17 -6.19 10.99
CA ILE A 24 -3.61 -5.50 9.81
C ILE A 24 -2.38 -6.24 9.28
N ASN A 25 -1.43 -6.58 10.15
CA ASN A 25 -0.22 -7.29 9.75
C ASN A 25 -0.52 -8.66 9.12
N ALA A 26 -1.45 -9.43 9.71
CA ALA A 26 -1.87 -10.71 9.16
C ALA A 26 -2.54 -10.57 7.79
N SER A 27 -3.31 -9.50 7.59
CA SER A 27 -3.95 -9.19 6.30
C SER A 27 -2.91 -8.83 5.24
N ILE A 28 -1.95 -7.95 5.57
CA ILE A 28 -0.86 -7.55 4.67
C ILE A 28 -0.07 -8.78 4.24
N ASP A 29 0.35 -9.63 5.18
CA ASP A 29 1.16 -10.80 4.85
C ASP A 29 0.39 -11.82 4.00
N SER A 30 -0.90 -12.06 4.31
CA SER A 30 -1.75 -12.94 3.50
C SER A 30 -1.93 -12.45 2.07
N ILE A 31 -2.18 -11.14 1.88
CA ILE A 31 -2.33 -10.53 0.55
C ILE A 31 -1.00 -10.58 -0.20
N ARG A 32 0.09 -10.18 0.44
CA ARG A 32 1.45 -10.21 -0.12
C ARG A 32 1.82 -11.60 -0.63
N ASN A 33 1.66 -12.62 0.22
CA ASN A 33 1.99 -14.00 -0.13
C ASN A 33 1.14 -14.51 -1.29
N ARG A 34 -0.19 -14.27 -1.25
CA ARG A 34 -1.08 -14.69 -2.33
C ARG A 34 -0.78 -13.96 -3.65
N ALA A 35 -0.53 -12.65 -3.59
CA ALA A 35 -0.23 -11.85 -4.77
C ALA A 35 1.10 -12.28 -5.42
N SER A 36 2.16 -12.51 -4.62
CA SER A 36 3.43 -13.03 -5.13
C SER A 36 3.26 -14.40 -5.81
N MET A 37 2.48 -15.31 -5.20
CA MET A 37 2.16 -16.62 -5.81
C MET A 37 1.46 -16.50 -7.18
N LEU A 38 0.64 -15.47 -7.38
CA LEU A 38 -0.05 -15.21 -8.65
C LEU A 38 0.82 -14.43 -9.65
N GLY A 39 2.01 -13.98 -9.24
CA GLY A 39 3.01 -13.34 -10.10
C GLY A 39 3.05 -11.82 -10.05
N TYR A 40 2.32 -11.18 -9.14
CA TYR A 40 2.46 -9.74 -8.91
C TYR A 40 3.84 -9.41 -8.34
N ARG A 41 4.37 -8.25 -8.70
CA ARG A 41 5.34 -7.54 -7.84
C ARG A 41 4.55 -6.79 -6.77
N VAL A 42 4.89 -7.00 -5.51
CA VAL A 42 4.14 -6.48 -4.37
C VAL A 42 4.91 -5.33 -3.73
N PHE A 43 4.24 -4.19 -3.57
CA PHE A 43 4.75 -3.02 -2.88
C PHE A 43 3.95 -2.75 -1.59
N GLY A 44 4.64 -2.23 -0.58
CA GLY A 44 4.02 -1.65 0.61
C GLY A 44 4.15 -0.14 0.58
N ILE A 45 3.07 0.59 0.88
CA ILE A 45 3.07 2.03 1.03
C ILE A 45 3.10 2.35 2.52
N ARG A 46 4.13 3.05 2.97
CA ARG A 46 4.29 3.38 4.39
C ARG A 46 3.39 4.54 4.79
N GLN A 47 2.87 4.51 6.02
CA GLN A 47 2.02 5.56 6.61
C GLN A 47 0.70 5.80 5.85
N GLY A 48 0.13 4.77 5.20
CA GLY A 48 -1.15 4.87 4.50
C GLY A 48 -1.11 5.84 3.30
N TRP A 49 -2.18 6.59 3.07
CA TRP A 49 -2.27 7.58 1.98
C TRP A 49 -1.14 8.61 1.98
N LYS A 50 -0.57 8.93 3.15
CA LYS A 50 0.57 9.84 3.27
C LYS A 50 1.77 9.36 2.46
N GLY A 51 2.00 8.06 2.37
CA GLY A 51 3.08 7.47 1.59
C GLY A 51 2.91 7.57 0.07
N LEU A 52 1.79 8.10 -0.41
CA LEU A 52 1.58 8.42 -1.83
C LEU A 52 1.66 9.92 -2.12
N LEU A 53 1.92 10.76 -1.10
CA LEU A 53 2.15 12.20 -1.27
C LEU A 53 3.63 12.50 -1.52
N GLY A 54 3.92 13.70 -2.03
CA GLY A 54 5.28 14.13 -2.36
C GLY A 54 5.99 13.17 -3.31
N ASP A 55 7.20 12.74 -2.96
CA ASP A 55 8.01 11.77 -3.72
C ASP A 55 7.58 10.30 -3.56
N GLY A 56 6.64 10.05 -2.66
CA GLY A 56 6.18 8.71 -2.28
C GLY A 56 7.12 8.02 -1.28
N ASP A 57 6.55 7.13 -0.48
CA ASP A 57 7.22 6.31 0.52
C ASP A 57 6.79 4.84 0.36
N ILE A 58 7.39 4.18 -0.63
CA ILE A 58 7.01 2.85 -1.10
C ILE A 58 8.20 1.89 -0.97
N VAL A 59 7.94 0.69 -0.45
CA VAL A 59 8.93 -0.38 -0.27
C VAL A 59 8.54 -1.61 -1.09
N ASP A 60 9.54 -2.33 -1.63
CA ASP A 60 9.31 -3.61 -2.29
C ASP A 60 9.13 -4.70 -1.22
N LEU A 61 8.00 -5.41 -1.28
CA LEU A 61 7.69 -6.53 -0.39
C LEU A 61 7.79 -7.88 -1.11
N THR A 62 8.12 -7.88 -2.40
CA THR A 62 8.23 -9.10 -3.21
C THR A 62 9.38 -9.95 -2.69
N ASP A 63 9.04 -11.16 -2.24
CA ASP A 63 9.99 -12.14 -1.73
C ASP A 63 10.87 -11.64 -0.55
N GLN A 64 10.47 -10.54 0.10
CA GLN A 64 11.13 -9.99 1.30
C GLN A 64 10.48 -10.51 2.58
N PRO A 65 11.23 -10.81 3.66
CA PRO A 65 10.62 -11.11 4.95
C PRO A 65 9.75 -9.94 5.44
N TYR A 66 8.55 -10.25 5.93
CA TYR A 66 7.63 -9.26 6.49
C TYR A 66 7.54 -9.46 8.00
N ASP A 67 8.14 -8.56 8.76
CA ASP A 67 8.07 -8.60 10.22
C ASP A 67 6.81 -7.88 10.72
N GLY A 68 5.73 -8.67 10.83
CA GLY A 68 4.42 -8.23 11.31
C GLY A 68 4.01 -8.89 12.63
N TYR A 69 4.95 -9.41 13.42
CA TYR A 69 4.63 -10.20 14.62
C TYR A 69 4.09 -9.34 15.79
N TYR A 70 4.31 -8.03 15.73
CA TYR A 70 3.83 -7.06 16.72
C TYR A 70 2.44 -6.50 16.37
N GLY A 71 1.79 -5.90 17.37
CA GLY A 71 0.50 -5.21 17.17
C GLY A 71 0.63 -3.96 16.30
N GLY A 72 -0.46 -3.60 15.63
CA GLY A 72 -0.51 -2.46 14.71
C GLY A 72 -0.13 -2.83 13.28
N SER A 73 0.52 -1.90 12.56
CA SER A 73 0.94 -2.10 11.16
C SER A 73 2.43 -1.88 10.99
N ALA A 74 3.13 -2.86 10.39
CA ALA A 74 4.55 -2.72 10.05
C ALA A 74 4.80 -1.65 8.96
N LEU A 75 3.81 -1.42 8.09
CA LEU A 75 3.83 -0.30 7.14
C LEU A 75 3.51 1.03 7.82
N ARG A 76 3.04 1.03 9.08
CA ARG A 76 2.47 2.17 9.80
C ARG A 76 1.20 2.69 9.11
N SER A 77 0.38 3.43 9.85
CA SER A 77 -0.85 4.04 9.35
C SER A 77 -0.83 5.56 9.53
N SER A 78 -1.72 6.24 8.82
CA SER A 78 -2.06 7.63 9.09
C SER A 78 -3.55 7.87 8.79
N ARG A 79 -4.11 8.94 9.35
CA ARG A 79 -5.47 9.42 9.04
C ARG A 79 -5.47 10.43 7.89
N THR A 80 -4.56 10.25 6.93
CA THR A 80 -4.44 11.16 5.79
C THR A 80 -5.60 10.94 4.84
N ASN A 81 -6.52 11.89 4.77
CA ASN A 81 -7.59 11.87 3.78
C ASN A 81 -7.03 12.30 2.40
N PRO A 82 -7.14 11.45 1.36
CA PRO A 82 -6.60 11.73 0.02
C PRO A 82 -7.35 12.84 -0.72
N PHE A 83 -8.58 13.17 -0.32
CA PHE A 83 -9.45 14.16 -0.99
C PHE A 83 -9.40 15.56 -0.36
N THR A 84 -8.69 15.71 0.76
CA THR A 84 -8.48 17.04 1.36
C THR A 84 -7.48 17.85 0.55
N LYS A 85 -7.71 19.16 0.43
CA LYS A 85 -6.75 20.07 -0.20
C LYS A 85 -5.45 20.07 0.58
N SER A 86 -4.32 20.03 -0.13
CA SER A 86 -3.02 20.23 0.49
C SER A 86 -2.95 21.64 1.07
N LYS A 87 -2.48 21.76 2.32
CA LYS A 87 -2.21 23.07 2.95
C LYS A 87 -0.84 23.63 2.56
N ASP A 88 0.08 22.74 2.18
CA ASP A 88 1.51 23.04 2.05
C ASP A 88 1.97 23.11 0.59
N THR A 89 1.11 22.73 -0.36
CA THR A 89 1.39 22.74 -1.80
C THR A 89 0.21 23.33 -2.57
N ASN A 90 0.48 24.08 -3.64
CA ASN A 90 -0.56 24.53 -4.59
C ASN A 90 -1.24 23.37 -5.35
N GLU A 91 -0.74 22.15 -5.17
CA GLU A 91 -1.24 20.95 -5.79
C GLU A 91 -2.09 20.12 -4.84
N ASP A 92 -3.22 19.60 -5.33
CA ASP A 92 -4.10 18.73 -4.57
C ASP A 92 -3.49 17.33 -4.32
N ARG A 93 -3.92 16.67 -3.25
CA ARG A 93 -3.38 15.37 -2.83
C ARG A 93 -3.66 14.25 -3.84
N VAL A 94 -4.79 14.29 -4.55
CA VAL A 94 -5.16 13.27 -5.53
C VAL A 94 -4.18 13.31 -6.70
N SER A 95 -3.81 14.49 -7.19
CA SER A 95 -2.79 14.65 -8.22
C SER A 95 -1.44 14.04 -7.80
N GLN A 96 -1.03 14.24 -6.55
CA GLN A 96 0.20 13.63 -6.01
C GLN A 96 0.13 12.10 -5.99
N ILE A 97 -0.99 11.57 -5.49
CA ILE A 97 -1.28 10.14 -5.42
C ILE A 97 -1.23 9.52 -6.82
N LEU A 98 -1.91 10.12 -7.80
CA LEU A 98 -1.97 9.62 -9.18
C LEU A 98 -0.59 9.64 -9.85
N ARG A 99 0.23 10.66 -9.59
CA ARG A 99 1.62 10.68 -10.07
C ARG A 99 2.43 9.52 -9.53
N ASN A 100 2.34 9.25 -8.23
CA ASN A 100 3.08 8.15 -7.62
C ASN A 100 2.54 6.78 -8.09
N ILE A 101 1.21 6.60 -8.19
CA ILE A 101 0.61 5.40 -8.82
C ILE A 101 1.19 5.16 -10.22
N LYS A 102 1.30 6.21 -11.04
CA LYS A 102 1.89 6.12 -12.38
C LYS A 102 3.41 5.87 -12.34
N ARG A 103 4.15 6.56 -11.47
CA ARG A 103 5.62 6.43 -11.31
C ARG A 103 6.02 5.00 -10.95
N TYR A 104 5.29 4.39 -10.01
CA TYR A 104 5.53 3.02 -9.55
C TYR A 104 4.76 1.97 -10.36
N LYS A 105 4.03 2.40 -11.41
CA LYS A 105 3.24 1.55 -12.30
C LYS A 105 2.29 0.62 -11.52
N ILE A 106 1.62 1.14 -10.50
CA ILE A 106 0.71 0.37 -9.66
C ILE A 106 -0.56 0.07 -10.48
N ASP A 107 -0.79 -1.22 -10.78
CA ASP A 107 -1.99 -1.69 -11.49
C ASP A 107 -3.15 -1.94 -10.52
N VAL A 108 -2.83 -2.36 -9.30
CA VAL A 108 -3.80 -2.69 -8.24
C VAL A 108 -3.38 -2.03 -6.94
N LEU A 109 -4.30 -1.29 -6.31
CA LEU A 109 -4.12 -0.73 -4.98
C LEU A 109 -5.06 -1.42 -4.01
N VAL A 110 -4.50 -2.00 -2.95
CA VAL A 110 -5.25 -2.64 -1.85
C VAL A 110 -5.16 -1.75 -0.62
N THR A 111 -6.30 -1.31 -0.13
CA THR A 111 -6.44 -0.47 1.07
C THR A 111 -6.98 -1.29 2.22
N ILE A 112 -6.37 -1.17 3.40
CA ILE A 112 -6.77 -1.89 4.63
C ILE A 112 -7.02 -0.86 5.73
N GLY A 113 -8.26 -0.73 6.19
CA GLY A 113 -8.61 0.21 7.26
C GLY A 113 -10.10 0.54 7.29
N GLY A 114 -10.47 1.49 8.15
CA GLY A 114 -11.85 1.99 8.31
C GLY A 114 -12.11 3.28 7.54
N ASP A 115 -12.93 4.17 8.10
CA ASP A 115 -13.50 5.37 7.46
C ASP A 115 -12.49 6.37 6.86
N ASP A 116 -11.24 6.40 7.34
CA ASP A 116 -10.17 7.25 6.79
C ASP A 116 -9.36 6.56 5.65
N THR A 117 -9.76 5.36 5.25
CA THR A 117 -8.98 4.49 4.34
C THR A 117 -9.75 4.09 3.08
N ASN A 118 -11.01 3.69 3.23
CA ASN A 118 -11.87 3.18 2.14
C ASN A 118 -12.88 4.24 1.65
#